data_AF-A0A6L6F2M3-F1
#
_entry.id   AF-A0A6L6F2M3-F1
#
_cell.length_a   1.000
_cell.length_b   1.000
_cell.length_c   1.000
_cell.angle_alpha   90.00
_cell.angle_beta   90.00
_cell.angle_gamma   90.00
#
_symmetry.space_group_name_H-M   'P 1'
#
loop_
_entity.id
_entity.type
_entity.pdbx_description
1 polymer ?
#
loop_
_entity_poly.entity_id
_entity_poly.type
_entity_poly.pdbx_seq_one_letter_code
_entity_poly.pdbx_strand_id
1 'polypeptide(L)'
;MSVFKADGTPDFKVADLNLAEFGRDEIRLAEHEMPGLMAMRAQFGQTKPLTGARVTGSLHMTIQTAVLIETLVDLGADVRWASCNIFSTQDHAAAAIVVGRDGTIDKPNGVPVYAWKGESLEEYWWCTEQILMWPDGKGPNMILDDGGDATMLVHKGTEFEAAGLVPTADENTSEEYAVVLETLRRSLIEDATRWTVIGQGIMGVTEETTTGVHRLYEMMRDNALLFPAINVNDSVTKSKFDNKYGCRHSLIDGLNRATDVMIGGKVAVVCGFGDVGKGSADSLRGQGARVIVTEVDPICALQAAMDGYQVARLEDVIGLADIFITATGCYDVINK
;
A
#
# COMPACT_ATOMS: atom_id res chain seq x y z
N MET A 1 18.62 12.55 2.24
CA MET A 1 17.60 13.61 2.38
C MET A 1 17.52 14.07 3.84
N SER A 2 17.10 15.30 4.13
CA SER A 2 16.88 15.79 5.51
C SER A 2 15.47 15.44 6.00
N VAL A 3 15.31 15.11 7.28
CA VAL A 3 14.00 14.98 7.97
C VAL A 3 13.50 16.31 8.55
N PHE A 4 14.17 17.41 8.21
CA PHE A 4 13.76 18.78 8.53
C PHE A 4 13.64 19.58 7.24
N LYS A 5 12.61 20.43 7.18
CA LYS A 5 12.40 21.42 6.13
C LYS A 5 13.46 22.54 6.22
N ALA A 6 13.55 23.35 5.17
CA ALA A 6 14.52 24.45 5.11
C ALA A 6 14.36 25.48 6.23
N ASP A 7 13.16 25.62 6.79
CA ASP A 7 12.84 26.51 7.92
C ASP A 7 13.10 25.86 9.30
N GLY A 8 13.64 24.64 9.33
CA GLY A 8 13.95 23.90 10.54
C GLY A 8 12.77 23.15 11.16
N THR A 9 11.57 23.21 10.56
CA THR A 9 10.43 22.42 11.02
C THR A 9 10.55 20.95 10.61
N PRO A 10 9.94 20.01 11.36
CA PRO A 10 9.92 18.59 10.99
C PRO A 10 9.34 18.35 9.59
N ASP A 11 10.04 17.54 8.79
CA ASP A 11 9.60 17.05 7.49
C ASP A 11 9.14 15.59 7.60
N PHE A 12 8.25 15.33 8.56
CA PHE A 12 7.61 14.05 8.82
C PHE A 12 6.37 14.27 9.71
N LYS A 13 5.48 13.29 9.73
CA LYS A 13 4.36 13.21 10.65
C LYS A 13 4.08 11.74 10.98
N VAL A 14 4.36 11.36 12.22
CA VAL A 14 4.14 10.01 12.76
C VAL A 14 3.44 10.12 14.12
N ALA A 15 2.88 9.02 14.62
CA ALA A 15 2.16 9.01 15.89
C ALA A 15 3.06 9.40 17.09
N ASP A 16 4.19 8.72 17.26
CA ASP A 16 5.09 8.93 18.41
C ASP A 16 6.53 8.49 18.12
N LEU A 17 7.48 9.42 18.17
CA LEU A 17 8.91 9.11 17.97
C LEU A 17 9.53 8.28 19.10
N ASN A 18 8.93 8.27 20.30
CA ASN A 18 9.44 7.46 21.42
C ASN A 18 9.35 5.95 21.15
N LEU A 19 8.60 5.54 20.14
CA LEU A 19 8.49 4.14 19.72
C LEU A 19 9.68 3.66 18.87
N ALA A 20 10.62 4.55 18.52
CA ALA A 20 11.70 4.25 17.59
C ALA A 20 12.64 3.14 18.05
N GLU A 21 12.89 3.00 19.36
CA GLU A 21 13.75 1.92 19.87
C GLU A 21 13.08 0.55 19.68
N PHE A 22 11.81 0.43 20.05
CA PHE A 22 11.03 -0.78 19.82
C PHE A 22 10.96 -1.12 18.32
N GLY A 23 10.68 -0.14 17.48
CA GLY A 23 10.68 -0.34 16.03
C GLY A 23 12.04 -0.76 15.49
N ARG A 24 13.13 -0.22 16.02
CA ARG A 24 14.49 -0.60 15.61
C ARG A 24 14.80 -2.05 15.96
N ASP A 25 14.35 -2.53 17.12
CA ASP A 25 14.55 -3.93 17.51
C ASP A 25 13.77 -4.88 16.60
N GLU A 26 12.52 -4.57 16.26
CA GLU A 26 11.75 -5.40 15.33
C GLU A 26 12.29 -5.33 13.89
N ILE A 27 12.81 -4.18 13.44
CA ILE A 27 13.50 -4.07 12.14
C ILE A 27 14.71 -5.00 12.10
N ARG A 28 15.53 -5.05 13.16
CA ARG A 28 16.69 -5.96 13.22
C ARG A 28 16.27 -7.43 13.16
N LEU A 29 15.16 -7.79 13.80
CA LEU A 29 14.60 -9.14 13.70
C LEU A 29 14.11 -9.42 12.27
N ALA A 30 13.41 -8.48 11.65
CA ALA A 30 12.92 -8.62 10.28
C ALA A 30 14.04 -8.72 9.25
N GLU A 31 15.18 -8.04 9.44
CA GLU A 31 16.35 -8.19 8.58
C GLU A 31 16.86 -9.64 8.50
N HIS A 32 16.74 -10.43 9.57
CA HIS A 32 17.06 -11.86 9.55
C HIS A 32 16.07 -12.69 8.71
N GLU A 33 14.80 -12.28 8.67
CA GLU A 33 13.73 -12.95 7.92
C GLU A 33 13.55 -12.40 6.49
N MET A 34 14.32 -11.38 6.09
CA MET A 34 14.26 -10.74 4.77
C MET A 34 15.57 -10.92 3.97
N PRO A 35 16.04 -12.17 3.74
CA PRO A 35 17.35 -12.42 3.13
C PRO A 35 17.46 -11.87 1.70
N GLY A 36 16.34 -11.73 0.97
CA GLY A 36 16.33 -11.12 -0.36
C GLY A 36 16.78 -9.66 -0.35
N LEU A 37 16.25 -8.84 0.57
CA LEU A 37 16.65 -7.44 0.71
C LEU A 37 18.08 -7.31 1.24
N MET A 38 18.46 -8.14 2.21
CA MET A 38 19.82 -8.14 2.75
C MET A 38 20.86 -8.53 1.68
N ALA A 39 20.53 -9.49 0.81
CA ALA A 39 21.38 -9.84 -0.33
C ALA A 39 21.52 -8.67 -1.32
N MET A 40 20.44 -7.93 -1.61
CA MET A 40 20.50 -6.74 -2.46
C MET A 40 21.41 -5.66 -1.87
N ARG A 41 21.33 -5.39 -0.56
CA ARG A 41 22.23 -4.46 0.13
C ARG A 41 23.69 -4.90 0.02
N ALA A 42 23.97 -6.19 0.26
CA ALA A 42 25.32 -6.74 0.15
C ALA A 42 25.87 -6.66 -1.27
N GLN A 43 25.03 -6.95 -2.27
CA GLN A 43 25.43 -6.99 -3.68
C GLN A 43 25.63 -5.59 -4.27
N PHE A 44 24.75 -4.63 -3.96
CA PHE A 44 24.67 -3.35 -4.66
C PHE A 44 24.97 -2.12 -3.78
N GLY A 45 25.14 -2.29 -2.46
CA GLY A 45 25.40 -1.17 -1.54
C GLY A 45 26.69 -0.42 -1.81
N GLN A 46 27.71 -1.07 -2.41
CA GLN A 46 28.94 -0.39 -2.84
C GLN A 46 28.73 0.42 -4.14
N THR A 47 27.99 -0.12 -5.09
CA THR A 47 27.77 0.53 -6.40
C THR A 47 26.71 1.63 -6.34
N LYS A 48 25.83 1.61 -5.32
CA LYS A 48 24.76 2.58 -5.09
C LYS A 48 23.97 2.92 -6.36
N PRO A 49 23.33 1.92 -7.01
CA PRO A 49 22.71 2.09 -8.32
C PRO A 49 21.54 3.09 -8.32
N LEU A 50 20.96 3.38 -7.16
CA LEU A 50 19.86 4.33 -7.01
C LEU A 50 20.34 5.76 -6.70
N THR A 51 21.64 6.06 -6.81
CA THR A 51 22.15 7.42 -6.63
C THR A 51 21.44 8.39 -7.56
N GLY A 52 20.81 9.42 -6.98
CA GLY A 52 20.03 10.43 -7.70
C GLY A 52 18.55 10.06 -7.90
N ALA A 53 18.12 8.87 -7.47
CA ALA A 53 16.71 8.54 -7.36
C ALA A 53 16.08 9.29 -6.18
N ARG A 54 14.95 9.93 -6.45
CA ARG A 54 14.03 10.54 -5.48
C ARG A 54 12.76 9.70 -5.50
N VAL A 55 12.71 8.71 -4.62
CA VAL A 55 11.67 7.69 -4.58
C VAL A 55 10.58 8.12 -3.61
N THR A 56 9.37 8.32 -4.12
CA THR A 56 8.16 8.44 -3.30
C THR A 56 7.54 7.06 -3.14
N GLY A 57 7.39 6.60 -1.91
CA GLY A 57 6.74 5.33 -1.58
C GLY A 57 5.36 5.53 -0.97
N SER A 58 4.35 4.84 -1.50
CA SER A 58 2.98 4.78 -1.00
C SER A 58 2.58 3.32 -0.77
N LEU A 59 3.10 2.74 0.32
CA LEU A 59 2.95 1.33 0.70
C LEU A 59 2.69 1.28 2.20
N HIS A 60 1.99 0.24 2.67
CA HIS A 60 1.76 0.01 4.10
C HIS A 60 3.03 0.28 4.93
N MET A 61 2.98 1.24 5.87
CA MET A 61 4.15 1.61 6.67
C MET A 61 4.39 0.63 7.83
N THR A 62 4.95 -0.53 7.49
CA THR A 62 5.20 -1.67 8.41
C THR A 62 6.68 -1.87 8.71
N ILE A 63 7.00 -2.82 9.60
CA ILE A 63 8.36 -3.30 9.85
C ILE A 63 9.00 -3.86 8.57
N GLN A 64 8.25 -4.58 7.74
CA GLN A 64 8.76 -5.13 6.48
C GLN A 64 9.10 -4.01 5.50
N THR A 65 8.21 -3.02 5.39
CA THR A 65 8.42 -1.83 4.57
C THR A 65 9.58 -0.97 5.10
N ALA A 66 9.80 -0.92 6.40
CA ALA A 66 10.97 -0.25 6.98
C ALA A 66 12.30 -0.87 6.47
N VAL A 67 12.39 -2.20 6.40
CA VAL A 67 13.57 -2.88 5.81
C VAL A 67 13.70 -2.56 4.31
N LEU A 68 12.59 -2.46 3.58
CA LEU A 68 12.59 -2.03 2.17
C LEU A 68 13.11 -0.58 2.02
N ILE A 69 12.59 0.36 2.79
CA ILE A 69 13.00 1.78 2.78
C ILE A 69 14.50 1.89 3.01
N GLU A 70 15.02 1.27 4.07
CA GLU A 70 16.45 1.35 4.37
C GLU A 70 17.30 0.62 3.31
N THR A 71 16.75 -0.38 2.61
CA THR A 71 17.42 -0.97 1.44
C THR A 71 17.56 0.04 0.31
N LEU A 72 16.50 0.79 -0.02
CA LEU A 72 16.56 1.82 -1.05
C LEU A 72 17.61 2.89 -0.72
N VAL A 73 17.66 3.31 0.55
CA VAL A 73 18.65 4.28 1.04
C VAL A 73 20.07 3.71 0.97
N ASP A 74 20.29 2.47 1.40
CA ASP A 74 21.60 1.79 1.32
C ASP A 74 22.08 1.67 -0.14
N LEU A 75 21.14 1.54 -1.08
CA LEU A 75 21.40 1.52 -2.52
C LEU A 75 21.51 2.92 -3.16
N GLY A 76 21.41 3.99 -2.38
CA GLY A 76 21.71 5.37 -2.80
C GLY A 76 20.51 6.27 -3.09
N ALA A 77 19.28 5.81 -2.88
CA ALA A 77 18.08 6.63 -3.10
C ALA A 77 17.88 7.64 -1.98
N ASP A 78 17.35 8.82 -2.34
CA ASP A 78 16.56 9.63 -1.41
C ASP A 78 15.12 9.11 -1.43
N VAL A 79 14.48 9.08 -0.26
CA VAL A 79 13.16 8.46 -0.07
C VAL A 79 12.22 9.41 0.69
N ARG A 80 10.92 9.38 0.36
CA ARG A 80 9.81 9.91 1.18
C ARG A 80 8.70 8.86 1.23
N TRP A 81 8.02 8.72 2.36
CA TRP A 81 7.08 7.60 2.52
C TRP A 81 5.75 7.98 3.19
N ALA A 82 4.66 7.42 2.68
CA ALA A 82 3.35 7.40 3.33
C ALA A 82 2.77 6.00 3.23
N SER A 83 1.79 5.73 4.10
CA SER A 83 1.04 4.47 4.04
C SER A 83 0.01 4.51 2.91
N CYS A 84 -0.33 3.36 2.32
CA CYS A 84 -1.44 3.23 1.35
C CYS A 84 -2.77 2.79 2.01
N ASN A 85 -2.83 2.76 3.33
CA ASN A 85 -4.07 2.47 4.06
C ASN A 85 -4.05 3.03 5.49
N ILE A 86 -5.17 3.67 5.86
CA ILE A 86 -5.37 4.36 7.14
C ILE A 86 -5.13 3.54 8.41
N PHE A 87 -5.19 2.21 8.35
CA PHE A 87 -5.02 1.34 9.51
C PHE A 87 -3.78 0.43 9.43
N SER A 88 -3.03 0.50 8.35
CA SER A 88 -1.95 -0.46 8.10
C SER A 88 -0.62 -0.10 8.76
N THR A 89 -0.43 1.17 9.11
CA THR A 89 0.81 1.65 9.73
C THR A 89 1.09 0.94 11.05
N GLN A 90 2.34 0.56 11.23
CA GLN A 90 2.91 0.15 12.50
C GLN A 90 3.72 1.34 13.04
N ASP A 91 3.17 2.05 14.02
CA ASP A 91 3.71 3.36 14.45
C ASP A 91 5.17 3.31 14.92
N HIS A 92 5.58 2.19 15.52
CA HIS A 92 6.97 1.96 15.94
C HIS A 92 7.91 1.81 14.74
N ALA A 93 7.48 1.17 13.66
CA ALA A 93 8.24 1.10 12.41
C ALA A 93 8.39 2.49 11.78
N ALA A 94 7.31 3.27 11.71
CA ALA A 94 7.32 4.64 11.20
C ALA A 94 8.29 5.52 12.00
N ALA A 95 8.23 5.46 13.33
CA ALA A 95 9.13 6.18 14.22
C ALA A 95 10.60 5.79 14.01
N ALA A 96 10.90 4.49 13.91
CA ALA A 96 12.26 3.99 13.72
C ALA A 96 12.87 4.41 12.37
N ILE A 97 12.04 4.54 11.33
CA ILE A 97 12.47 5.05 10.02
C ILE A 97 12.75 6.55 10.05
N VAL A 98 11.94 7.35 10.74
CA VAL A 98 12.21 8.78 10.90
C VAL A 98 13.49 9.01 11.71
N VAL A 99 13.64 8.31 12.83
CA VAL A 99 14.84 8.42 13.68
C VAL A 99 16.09 7.93 12.93
N GLY A 100 15.98 6.86 12.17
CA GLY A 100 17.09 6.27 11.42
C GLY A 100 18.05 5.47 12.30
N ARG A 101 18.99 4.73 11.68
CA ARG A 101 19.93 3.83 12.38
C ARG A 101 20.90 4.56 13.30
N ASP A 102 21.35 5.74 12.86
CA ASP A 102 22.38 6.54 13.55
C ASP A 102 21.80 7.81 14.20
N GLY A 103 20.48 7.97 14.19
CA GLY A 103 19.80 9.12 14.78
C GLY A 103 19.30 8.87 16.20
N THR A 104 18.76 9.93 16.79
CA THR A 104 18.10 9.90 18.10
C THR A 104 16.76 10.63 18.00
N ILE A 105 15.90 10.53 19.01
CA ILE A 105 14.61 11.24 19.03
C ILE A 105 14.80 12.76 18.87
N ASP A 106 15.80 13.33 19.56
CA ASP A 106 16.08 14.77 19.51
C ASP A 106 16.79 15.20 18.21
N LYS A 107 17.45 14.25 17.54
CA LYS A 107 18.20 14.48 16.31
C LYS A 107 17.99 13.32 15.34
N PRO A 108 16.79 13.19 14.75
CA PRO A 108 16.49 12.14 13.80
C PRO A 108 17.34 12.33 12.53
N ASN A 109 17.77 11.22 11.94
CA ASN A 109 18.62 11.20 10.76
C ASN A 109 18.19 10.09 9.78
N GLY A 110 16.89 9.84 9.70
CA GLY A 110 16.30 8.83 8.85
C GLY A 110 15.64 9.40 7.61
N VAL A 111 14.42 8.92 7.34
CA VAL A 111 13.65 9.23 6.12
C VAL A 111 12.36 9.98 6.50
N PRO A 112 11.94 10.99 5.71
CA PRO A 112 10.61 11.60 5.83
C PRO A 112 9.48 10.56 5.73
N VAL A 113 8.69 10.42 6.80
CA VAL A 113 7.52 9.54 6.85
C VAL A 113 6.28 10.33 7.27
N TYR A 114 5.19 10.15 6.53
CA TYR A 114 3.88 10.72 6.78
C TYR A 114 2.88 9.57 6.91
N ALA A 115 2.84 8.97 8.09
CA ALA A 115 2.02 7.79 8.32
C ALA A 115 1.79 7.56 9.83
N TRP A 116 0.55 7.25 10.20
CA TRP A 116 0.21 6.70 11.52
C TRP A 116 -0.98 5.75 11.42
N LYS A 117 -1.17 4.93 12.45
CA LYS A 117 -2.33 4.05 12.52
C LYS A 117 -3.56 4.84 12.94
N GLY A 118 -4.64 4.74 12.16
CA GLY A 118 -5.92 5.38 12.46
C GLY A 118 -6.07 6.78 11.87
N GLU A 119 -5.48 7.02 10.71
CA GLU A 119 -5.71 8.25 9.93
C GLU A 119 -7.19 8.44 9.56
N SER A 120 -7.64 9.69 9.47
CA SER A 120 -8.83 10.05 8.70
C SER A 120 -8.54 10.01 7.20
N LEU A 121 -9.58 10.07 6.35
CA LEU A 121 -9.40 10.14 4.90
C LEU A 121 -8.68 11.44 4.49
N GLU A 122 -8.97 12.55 5.14
CA GLU A 122 -8.29 13.83 4.90
C GLU A 122 -6.81 13.77 5.31
N GLU A 123 -6.50 13.13 6.42
CA GLU A 123 -5.14 12.91 6.88
C GLU A 123 -4.36 12.01 5.90
N TYR A 124 -4.98 10.93 5.43
CA TYR A 124 -4.42 10.02 4.43
C TYR A 124 -4.04 10.75 3.13
N TRP A 125 -4.98 11.48 2.52
CA TRP A 125 -4.71 12.20 1.28
C TRP A 125 -3.74 13.38 1.47
N TRP A 126 -3.72 13.99 2.66
CA TRP A 126 -2.68 14.94 3.04
C TRP A 126 -1.31 14.27 3.10
N CYS A 127 -1.18 13.10 3.74
CA CYS A 127 0.07 12.33 3.78
C CYS A 127 0.57 11.98 2.37
N THR A 128 -0.32 11.49 1.50
CA THR A 128 -0.01 11.18 0.09
C THR A 128 0.49 12.41 -0.67
N GLU A 129 -0.11 13.59 -0.43
CA GLU A 129 0.41 14.83 -1.00
C GLU A 129 1.81 15.17 -0.46
N GLN A 130 2.04 15.09 0.86
CA GLN A 130 3.33 15.45 1.48
C GLN A 130 4.52 14.65 0.94
N ILE A 131 4.30 13.40 0.54
CA ILE A 131 5.38 12.54 0.00
C ILE A 131 5.67 12.81 -1.47
N LEU A 132 4.74 13.43 -2.19
CA LEU A 132 4.93 13.90 -3.57
C LEU A 132 5.54 15.31 -3.60
N MET A 133 5.40 16.08 -2.52
CA MET A 133 6.03 17.40 -2.36
C MET A 133 7.48 17.28 -1.91
N TRP A 134 8.40 17.28 -2.87
CA TRP A 134 9.84 17.28 -2.58
C TRP A 134 10.38 18.71 -2.34
N PRO A 135 11.37 18.89 -1.43
CA PRO A 135 11.86 20.22 -1.03
C PRO A 135 12.42 21.10 -2.14
N ASP A 136 12.88 20.52 -3.25
CA ASP A 136 13.40 21.25 -4.40
C ASP A 136 12.31 21.66 -5.41
N GLY A 137 11.04 21.35 -5.10
CA GLY A 137 9.88 21.63 -5.95
C GLY A 137 9.77 20.75 -7.19
N LYS A 138 10.72 19.81 -7.41
CA LYS A 138 10.72 18.96 -8.62
C LYS A 138 9.90 17.68 -8.48
N GLY A 139 9.48 17.35 -7.26
CA GLY A 139 8.83 16.08 -6.96
C GLY A 139 9.75 14.86 -7.06
N PRO A 140 9.19 13.66 -6.93
CA PRO A 140 9.94 12.43 -7.15
C PRO A 140 10.33 12.28 -8.62
N ASN A 141 11.34 11.45 -8.88
CA ASN A 141 11.57 10.91 -10.22
C ASN A 141 11.19 9.42 -10.32
N MET A 142 10.79 8.78 -9.23
CA MET A 142 10.33 7.39 -9.20
C MET A 142 9.20 7.26 -8.18
N ILE A 143 8.18 6.45 -8.49
CA ILE A 143 7.13 6.06 -7.55
C ILE A 143 7.25 4.56 -7.25
N LEU A 144 7.11 4.21 -5.97
CA LEU A 144 6.88 2.85 -5.49
C LEU A 144 5.46 2.85 -4.90
N ASP A 145 4.52 2.16 -5.52
CA ASP A 145 3.08 2.27 -5.21
C ASP A 145 2.47 0.90 -4.87
N ASP A 146 1.46 0.92 -3.99
CA ASP A 146 0.63 -0.23 -3.65
C ASP A 146 -0.84 0.23 -3.62
N GLY A 147 -1.59 -0.20 -4.63
CA GLY A 147 -2.98 0.20 -4.85
C GLY A 147 -3.14 1.36 -5.84
N GLY A 148 -2.07 2.07 -6.17
CA GLY A 148 -2.03 3.07 -7.23
C GLY A 148 -2.52 4.47 -6.83
N ASP A 149 -2.59 4.79 -5.54
CA ASP A 149 -3.15 6.07 -5.07
C ASP A 149 -2.22 7.25 -5.30
N ALA A 150 -0.91 7.09 -5.08
CA ALA A 150 0.07 8.13 -5.40
C ALA A 150 0.10 8.38 -6.91
N THR A 151 0.06 7.31 -7.71
CA THR A 151 -0.06 7.37 -9.16
C THR A 151 -1.34 8.10 -9.58
N MET A 152 -2.49 7.73 -9.02
CA MET A 152 -3.78 8.35 -9.31
C MET A 152 -3.77 9.84 -9.01
N LEU A 153 -3.23 10.26 -7.86
CA LEU A 153 -3.20 11.67 -7.46
C LEU A 153 -2.39 12.52 -8.46
N VAL A 154 -1.25 12.02 -8.94
CA VAL A 154 -0.44 12.70 -9.97
C VAL A 154 -1.19 12.79 -11.30
N HIS A 155 -1.82 11.71 -11.75
CA HIS A 155 -2.56 11.67 -13.01
C HIS A 155 -3.78 12.61 -12.98
N LYS A 156 -4.59 12.54 -11.92
CA LYS A 156 -5.77 13.40 -11.76
C LYS A 156 -5.40 14.85 -11.53
N GLY A 157 -4.35 15.11 -10.76
CA GLY A 157 -3.82 16.47 -10.62
C GLY A 157 -3.42 17.07 -11.95
N THR A 158 -2.68 16.33 -12.78
CA THR A 158 -2.26 16.78 -14.12
C THR A 158 -3.48 16.99 -15.04
N GLU A 159 -4.44 16.07 -15.01
CA GLU A 159 -5.70 16.18 -15.77
C GLU A 159 -6.46 17.47 -15.42
N PHE A 160 -6.62 17.75 -14.12
CA PHE A 160 -7.38 18.91 -13.66
C PHE A 160 -6.64 20.23 -13.81
N GLU A 161 -5.30 20.24 -13.71
CA GLU A 161 -4.48 21.40 -14.08
C GLU A 161 -4.63 21.75 -15.56
N ALA A 162 -4.57 20.74 -16.45
CA ALA A 162 -4.77 20.95 -17.88
C ALA A 162 -6.19 21.46 -18.21
N ALA A 163 -7.20 21.02 -17.45
CA ALA A 163 -8.58 21.49 -17.57
C ALA A 163 -8.79 22.89 -16.93
N GLY A 164 -7.91 23.31 -16.03
CA GLY A 164 -8.05 24.53 -15.23
C GLY A 164 -9.18 24.49 -14.19
N LEU A 165 -9.74 23.31 -13.89
CA LEU A 165 -10.81 23.13 -12.92
C LEU A 165 -10.80 21.72 -12.33
N VAL A 166 -11.20 21.61 -11.06
CA VAL A 166 -11.45 20.32 -10.39
C VAL A 166 -12.96 20.06 -10.31
N PRO A 167 -13.47 18.92 -10.81
CA PRO A 167 -14.89 18.57 -10.77
C PRO A 167 -15.49 18.67 -9.37
N THR A 168 -16.76 19.05 -9.30
CA THR A 168 -17.54 19.05 -8.04
C THR A 168 -18.06 17.64 -7.77
N ALA A 169 -18.00 17.21 -6.51
CA ALA A 169 -18.62 15.97 -6.06
C ALA A 169 -20.15 16.02 -6.26
N ASP A 170 -20.73 14.88 -6.65
CA ASP A 170 -22.17 14.67 -6.78
C ASP A 170 -22.66 13.57 -5.81
N GLU A 171 -23.94 13.21 -5.91
CA GLU A 171 -24.56 12.19 -5.06
C GLU A 171 -24.00 10.77 -5.23
N ASN A 172 -23.28 10.51 -6.33
CA ASN A 172 -22.66 9.22 -6.61
C ASN A 172 -21.16 9.20 -6.26
N THR A 173 -20.61 10.34 -5.85
CA THR A 173 -19.21 10.47 -5.47
C THR A 173 -19.01 9.83 -4.10
N SER A 174 -18.04 8.92 -3.98
CA SER A 174 -17.69 8.35 -2.68
C SER A 174 -17.13 9.43 -1.74
N GLU A 175 -17.29 9.23 -0.43
CA GLU A 175 -16.74 10.11 0.60
C GLU A 175 -15.24 10.35 0.39
N GLU A 176 -14.48 9.28 0.14
CA GLU A 176 -13.05 9.35 -0.13
C GLU A 176 -12.71 10.12 -1.40
N TYR A 177 -13.43 9.90 -2.50
CA TYR A 177 -13.14 10.63 -3.73
C TYR A 177 -13.51 12.12 -3.62
N ALA A 178 -14.49 12.47 -2.79
CA ALA A 178 -14.76 13.87 -2.45
C ALA A 178 -13.56 14.53 -1.74
N VAL A 179 -12.87 13.82 -0.86
CA VAL A 179 -11.63 14.28 -0.21
C VAL A 179 -10.49 14.45 -1.22
N VAL A 180 -10.35 13.53 -2.19
CA VAL A 180 -9.38 13.67 -3.30
C VAL A 180 -9.65 14.93 -4.10
N LEU A 181 -10.92 15.17 -4.48
CA LEU A 181 -11.31 16.35 -5.24
C LEU A 181 -11.02 17.64 -4.46
N GLU A 182 -11.26 17.66 -3.14
CA GLU A 182 -10.93 18.84 -2.34
C GLU A 182 -9.42 19.06 -2.21
N THR A 183 -8.65 17.99 -2.03
CA THR A 183 -7.17 18.03 -2.01
C THR A 183 -6.63 18.64 -3.30
N LEU A 184 -7.10 18.16 -4.45
CA LEU A 184 -6.68 18.67 -5.77
C LEU A 184 -7.19 20.09 -6.02
N ARG A 185 -8.39 20.45 -5.54
CA ARG A 185 -8.93 21.81 -5.67
C ARG A 185 -8.10 22.82 -4.91
N ARG A 186 -7.75 22.51 -3.65
CA ARG A 186 -6.82 23.32 -2.86
C ARG A 186 -5.48 23.45 -3.58
N SER A 187 -4.92 22.32 -4.02
CA SER A 187 -3.63 22.31 -4.73
C SER A 187 -3.63 23.19 -5.98
N LEU A 188 -4.69 23.14 -6.80
CA LEU A 188 -4.82 23.92 -8.04
C LEU A 188 -4.83 25.44 -7.77
N ILE A 189 -5.43 25.87 -6.65
CA ILE A 189 -5.45 27.29 -6.24
C ILE A 189 -4.05 27.73 -5.78
N GLU A 190 -3.33 26.86 -5.07
CA GLU A 190 -1.98 27.15 -4.57
C GLU A 190 -0.93 27.19 -5.69
N ASP A 191 -0.99 26.23 -6.62
CA ASP A 191 -0.08 26.11 -7.76
C ASP A 191 -0.78 25.36 -8.91
N ALA A 192 -1.04 26.09 -10.00
CA ALA A 192 -1.77 25.57 -11.15
C ALA A 192 -0.96 24.65 -12.08
N THR A 193 0.30 24.36 -11.73
CA THR A 193 1.23 23.56 -12.56
C THR A 193 1.97 22.48 -11.79
N ARG A 194 1.68 22.33 -10.50
CA ARG A 194 2.38 21.45 -9.56
C ARG A 194 2.43 20.01 -10.06
N TRP A 195 1.27 19.43 -10.34
CA TRP A 195 1.14 18.04 -10.73
C TRP A 195 1.67 17.78 -12.14
N THR A 196 1.52 18.74 -13.04
CA THR A 196 2.10 18.70 -14.39
C THR A 196 3.63 18.64 -14.33
N VAL A 197 4.25 19.48 -13.49
CA VAL A 197 5.71 19.48 -13.29
C VAL A 197 6.17 18.19 -12.62
N ILE A 198 5.47 17.73 -11.58
CA ILE A 198 5.77 16.45 -10.90
C ILE A 198 5.66 15.28 -11.89
N GLY A 199 4.56 15.20 -12.63
CA GLY A 199 4.29 14.14 -13.60
C GLY A 199 5.35 14.04 -14.69
N GLN A 200 5.84 15.17 -15.21
CA GLN A 200 6.93 15.22 -16.19
C GLN A 200 8.28 14.78 -15.62
N GLY A 201 8.49 14.92 -14.30
CA GLY A 201 9.71 14.53 -13.61
C GLY A 201 9.82 13.03 -13.31
N ILE A 202 8.69 12.31 -13.32
CA ILE A 202 8.64 10.89 -12.97
C ILE A 202 9.08 10.03 -14.16
N MET A 203 10.10 9.20 -13.92
CA MET A 203 10.69 8.27 -14.89
C MET A 203 9.95 6.93 -14.93
N GLY A 204 9.21 6.59 -13.88
CA GLY A 204 8.33 5.43 -13.85
C GLY A 204 7.79 5.10 -12.46
N VAL A 205 6.86 4.15 -12.43
CA VAL A 205 6.28 3.58 -11.21
C VAL A 205 6.50 2.07 -11.16
N THR A 206 6.72 1.53 -9.96
CA THR A 206 6.61 0.09 -9.69
C THR A 206 5.40 -0.14 -8.80
N GLU A 207 4.44 -0.96 -9.25
CA GLU A 207 3.18 -1.19 -8.56
C GLU A 207 3.09 -2.61 -7.99
N GLU A 208 2.79 -2.69 -6.70
CA GLU A 208 2.88 -3.91 -5.90
C GLU A 208 1.65 -4.83 -6.02
N THR A 209 0.44 -4.29 -6.20
CA THR A 209 -0.79 -5.08 -5.99
C THR A 209 -1.69 -5.18 -7.20
N THR A 210 -2.53 -6.20 -7.21
CA THR A 210 -3.46 -6.52 -8.31
C THR A 210 -4.36 -5.34 -8.65
N THR A 211 -4.92 -4.65 -7.65
CA THR A 211 -5.80 -3.50 -7.83
C THR A 211 -5.09 -2.31 -8.48
N GLY A 212 -3.88 -1.97 -8.02
CA GLY A 212 -3.12 -0.88 -8.63
C GLY A 212 -2.68 -1.22 -10.06
N VAL A 213 -2.31 -2.47 -10.32
CA VAL A 213 -2.01 -2.97 -11.67
C VAL A 213 -3.22 -2.84 -12.60
N HIS A 214 -4.44 -3.12 -12.14
CA HIS A 214 -5.64 -2.91 -12.94
C HIS A 214 -5.82 -1.43 -13.32
N ARG A 215 -5.63 -0.51 -12.38
CA ARG A 215 -5.66 0.94 -12.66
C ARG A 215 -4.61 1.35 -13.69
N LEU A 216 -3.39 0.79 -13.60
CA LEU A 216 -2.34 1.03 -14.60
C LEU A 216 -2.75 0.54 -15.99
N TYR A 217 -3.36 -0.64 -16.10
CA TYR A 217 -3.85 -1.16 -17.37
C TYR A 217 -5.01 -0.35 -17.94
N GLU A 218 -5.91 0.16 -17.10
CA GLU A 218 -6.97 1.08 -17.52
C GLU A 218 -6.38 2.37 -18.11
N MET A 219 -5.45 3.01 -17.38
CA MET A 219 -4.76 4.21 -17.89
C MET A 219 -3.96 3.92 -19.17
N MET A 220 -3.32 2.75 -19.28
CA MET A 220 -2.61 2.35 -20.50
C MET A 220 -3.56 2.16 -21.68
N ARG A 221 -4.69 1.46 -21.47
CA ARG A 221 -5.72 1.23 -22.50
C ARG A 221 -6.32 2.53 -22.99
N ASP A 222 -6.54 3.47 -22.07
CA ASP A 222 -7.16 4.77 -22.35
C ASP A 222 -6.12 5.81 -22.81
N ASN A 223 -4.85 5.40 -22.98
CA ASN A 223 -3.72 6.24 -23.38
C ASN A 223 -3.50 7.47 -22.47
N ALA A 224 -3.82 7.31 -21.18
CA ALA A 224 -3.71 8.32 -20.13
C ALA A 224 -2.48 8.11 -19.22
N LEU A 225 -1.81 6.96 -19.29
CA LEU A 225 -0.65 6.65 -18.45
C LEU A 225 0.53 7.60 -18.78
N LEU A 226 0.91 8.43 -17.81
CA LEU A 226 1.89 9.52 -17.98
C LEU A 226 3.35 9.03 -18.05
N PHE A 227 3.67 7.90 -17.42
CA PHE A 227 5.04 7.39 -17.31
C PHE A 227 5.06 5.85 -17.30
N PRO A 228 6.20 5.21 -17.63
CA PRO A 228 6.33 3.76 -17.62
C PRO A 228 5.95 3.13 -16.28
N ALA A 229 5.35 1.93 -16.33
CA ALA A 229 4.99 1.18 -15.15
C ALA A 229 5.54 -0.24 -15.18
N ILE A 230 6.03 -0.73 -14.05
CA ILE A 230 6.39 -2.14 -13.84
C ILE A 230 5.35 -2.75 -12.90
N ASN A 231 4.66 -3.77 -13.42
CA ASN A 231 3.79 -4.64 -12.65
C ASN A 231 4.66 -5.60 -11.81
N VAL A 232 4.82 -5.29 -10.52
CA VAL A 232 5.55 -6.15 -9.58
C VAL A 232 4.66 -7.30 -9.13
N ASN A 233 3.35 -7.07 -8.99
CA ASN A 233 2.38 -8.06 -8.52
C ASN A 233 2.48 -9.40 -9.28
N ASP A 234 2.55 -9.34 -10.61
CA ASP A 234 2.51 -10.52 -11.47
C ASP A 234 3.87 -11.22 -11.61
N SER A 235 4.90 -10.73 -10.91
CA SER A 235 6.09 -11.54 -10.67
C SER A 235 5.68 -12.83 -9.98
N VAL A 236 6.20 -13.96 -10.48
CA VAL A 236 5.86 -15.29 -9.92
C VAL A 236 6.18 -15.37 -8.44
N THR A 237 7.29 -14.75 -8.01
CA THR A 237 7.73 -14.69 -6.61
C THR A 237 6.91 -13.73 -5.74
N LYS A 238 6.00 -12.94 -6.33
CA LYS A 238 5.08 -12.05 -5.62
C LYS A 238 3.70 -12.70 -5.58
N SER A 239 2.95 -12.69 -6.69
CA SER A 239 1.59 -13.24 -6.78
C SER A 239 1.43 -14.64 -6.16
N LYS A 240 2.36 -15.57 -6.44
CA LYS A 240 2.23 -16.97 -5.97
C LYS A 240 2.77 -17.21 -4.56
N PHE A 241 3.37 -16.19 -3.94
CA PHE A 241 3.93 -16.29 -2.60
C PHE A 241 3.26 -15.33 -1.63
N ASP A 242 3.36 -14.03 -1.88
CA ASP A 242 2.79 -12.99 -1.04
C ASP A 242 1.26 -13.14 -0.98
N ASN A 243 0.58 -12.99 -2.12
CA ASN A 243 -0.88 -12.96 -2.15
C ASN A 243 -1.47 -14.27 -1.61
N LYS A 244 -0.81 -15.42 -1.82
CA LYS A 244 -1.28 -16.72 -1.34
C LYS A 244 -0.83 -17.04 0.08
N TYR A 245 0.47 -17.18 0.32
CA TYR A 245 1.00 -17.63 1.61
C TYR A 245 1.06 -16.52 2.65
N GLY A 246 1.23 -15.26 2.22
CA GLY A 246 1.10 -14.09 3.08
C GLY A 246 -0.32 -14.01 3.65
N CYS A 247 -1.35 -14.00 2.80
CA CYS A 247 -2.74 -14.02 3.26
C CYS A 247 -3.10 -15.29 4.06
N ARG A 248 -2.50 -16.45 3.73
CA ARG A 248 -2.67 -17.67 4.55
C ARG A 248 -2.17 -17.47 5.99
N HIS A 249 -1.14 -16.67 6.19
CA HIS A 249 -0.62 -16.34 7.53
C HIS A 249 -1.45 -15.22 8.18
N SER A 250 -1.62 -14.10 7.49
CA SER A 250 -2.12 -12.85 8.08
C SER A 250 -3.64 -12.81 8.26
N LEU A 251 -4.42 -13.54 7.45
CA LEU A 251 -5.88 -13.52 7.57
C LEU A 251 -6.34 -13.97 8.96
N ILE A 252 -5.90 -15.16 9.38
CA ILE A 252 -6.32 -15.73 10.67
C ILE A 252 -5.71 -14.95 11.84
N ASP A 253 -4.52 -14.36 11.68
CA ASP A 253 -3.95 -13.46 12.67
C ASP A 253 -4.85 -12.23 12.88
N GLY A 254 -5.32 -11.62 11.79
CA GLY A 254 -6.29 -10.52 11.84
C GLY A 254 -7.59 -10.90 12.56
N LEU A 255 -8.18 -12.05 12.21
CA LEU A 255 -9.39 -12.56 12.88
C LEU A 255 -9.16 -12.80 14.38
N ASN A 256 -8.05 -13.43 14.74
CA ASN A 256 -7.71 -13.74 16.12
C ASN A 256 -7.57 -12.45 16.94
N ARG A 257 -6.74 -11.50 16.48
CA ARG A 257 -6.54 -10.23 17.20
C ARG A 257 -7.80 -9.38 17.32
N ALA A 258 -8.67 -9.41 16.31
CA ALA A 258 -9.85 -8.57 16.27
C ALA A 258 -11.03 -9.13 17.08
N THR A 259 -11.13 -10.45 17.22
CA THR A 259 -12.37 -11.08 17.71
C THR A 259 -12.18 -12.22 18.70
N ASP A 260 -10.98 -12.79 18.79
CA ASP A 260 -10.69 -14.04 19.51
C ASP A 260 -11.66 -15.20 19.17
N VAL A 261 -12.35 -15.12 18.02
CA VAL A 261 -13.40 -16.06 17.67
C VAL A 261 -12.79 -17.42 17.40
N MET A 262 -13.37 -18.47 17.99
CA MET A 262 -12.99 -19.84 17.63
C MET A 262 -13.40 -20.11 16.18
N ILE A 263 -12.42 -20.19 15.27
CA ILE A 263 -12.59 -20.48 13.84
C ILE A 263 -13.04 -21.93 13.62
N GLY A 264 -12.49 -22.87 14.39
CA GLY A 264 -12.84 -24.29 14.31
C GLY A 264 -14.33 -24.55 14.51
N GLY A 265 -14.91 -25.35 13.60
CA GLY A 265 -16.34 -25.70 13.61
C GLY A 265 -17.28 -24.63 13.07
N LYS A 266 -16.78 -23.44 12.70
CA LYS A 266 -17.56 -22.38 12.06
C LYS A 266 -17.70 -22.61 10.56
N VAL A 267 -18.67 -21.93 9.98
CA VAL A 267 -18.86 -21.82 8.54
C VAL A 267 -18.27 -20.49 8.09
N ALA A 268 -17.27 -20.54 7.22
CA ALA A 268 -16.64 -19.35 6.67
C ALA A 268 -16.90 -19.26 5.17
N VAL A 269 -17.33 -18.09 4.70
CA VAL A 269 -17.51 -17.81 3.27
C VAL A 269 -16.35 -16.94 2.79
N VAL A 270 -15.64 -17.40 1.77
CA VAL A 270 -14.59 -16.65 1.07
C VAL A 270 -15.13 -16.25 -0.30
N CYS A 271 -15.31 -14.94 -0.50
CA CYS A 271 -15.75 -14.40 -1.77
C CYS A 271 -14.55 -14.09 -2.66
N GLY A 272 -14.41 -14.82 -3.76
CA GLY A 272 -13.24 -14.80 -4.63
C GLY A 272 -12.23 -15.89 -4.26
N PHE A 273 -11.68 -16.54 -5.27
CA PHE A 273 -10.75 -17.66 -5.20
C PHE A 273 -9.55 -17.46 -6.13
N GLY A 274 -9.14 -16.20 -6.32
CA GLY A 274 -7.80 -15.83 -6.81
C GLY A 274 -6.69 -16.23 -5.83
N ASP A 275 -5.48 -15.69 -5.98
CA ASP A 275 -4.37 -16.08 -5.10
C ASP A 275 -4.62 -15.72 -3.62
N VAL A 276 -5.22 -14.54 -3.33
CA VAL A 276 -5.67 -14.15 -1.98
C VAL A 276 -6.74 -15.10 -1.46
N GLY A 277 -7.80 -15.34 -2.24
CA GLY A 277 -8.88 -16.24 -1.88
C GLY A 277 -8.42 -17.67 -1.56
N LYS A 278 -7.45 -18.19 -2.34
CA LYS A 278 -6.82 -19.49 -2.08
C LYS A 278 -6.08 -19.51 -0.74
N GLY A 279 -5.27 -18.49 -0.45
CA GLY A 279 -4.59 -18.35 0.83
C GLY A 279 -5.55 -18.28 2.01
N SER A 280 -6.61 -17.49 1.86
CA SER A 280 -7.68 -17.29 2.84
C SER A 280 -8.46 -18.58 3.13
N ALA A 281 -8.86 -19.31 2.09
CA ALA A 281 -9.57 -20.58 2.25
C ALA A 281 -8.69 -21.64 2.93
N ASP A 282 -7.40 -21.72 2.54
CA ASP A 282 -6.45 -22.66 3.12
C ASP A 282 -6.21 -22.41 4.61
N SER A 283 -6.12 -21.15 5.04
CA SER A 283 -5.90 -20.81 6.45
C SER A 283 -7.11 -21.11 7.32
N LEU A 284 -8.32 -20.75 6.85
CA LEU A 284 -9.58 -21.04 7.54
C LEU A 284 -9.82 -22.55 7.66
N ARG A 285 -9.63 -23.30 6.57
CA ARG A 285 -9.73 -24.77 6.59
C ARG A 285 -8.69 -25.38 7.53
N GLY A 286 -7.46 -24.86 7.53
CA GLY A 286 -6.38 -25.29 8.42
C GLY A 286 -6.71 -25.11 9.92
N GLN A 287 -7.59 -24.16 10.26
CA GLN A 287 -8.11 -23.94 11.61
C GLN A 287 -9.40 -24.75 11.90
N GLY A 288 -9.86 -25.58 10.97
CA GLY A 288 -11.04 -26.44 11.13
C GLY A 288 -12.37 -25.76 10.80
N ALA A 289 -12.37 -24.64 10.08
CA ALA A 289 -13.60 -24.07 9.53
C ALA A 289 -14.14 -24.91 8.36
N ARG A 290 -15.46 -24.96 8.23
CA ARG A 290 -16.14 -25.40 7.00
C ARG A 290 -16.18 -24.22 6.03
N VAL A 291 -15.31 -24.25 5.02
CA VAL A 291 -15.16 -23.16 4.06
C VAL A 291 -16.08 -23.35 2.85
N ILE A 292 -16.78 -22.28 2.49
CA ILE A 292 -17.58 -22.13 1.27
C ILE A 292 -16.94 -21.01 0.45
N VAL A 293 -16.87 -21.19 -0.86
CA VAL A 293 -16.31 -20.22 -1.81
C VAL A 293 -17.42 -19.66 -2.69
N THR A 294 -17.39 -18.36 -2.96
CA THR A 294 -18.16 -17.74 -4.04
C THR A 294 -17.20 -17.32 -5.16
N GLU A 295 -17.56 -17.59 -6.41
CA GLU A 295 -16.71 -17.28 -7.56
C GLU A 295 -17.54 -16.97 -8.81
N VAL A 296 -17.02 -16.04 -9.61
CA VAL A 296 -17.54 -15.66 -10.92
C VAL A 296 -16.74 -16.31 -12.05
N ASP A 297 -15.45 -16.60 -11.82
CA ASP A 297 -14.61 -17.28 -12.80
C ASP A 297 -14.78 -18.81 -12.68
N PRO A 298 -15.23 -19.50 -13.75
CA PRO A 298 -15.47 -20.94 -13.70
C PRO A 298 -14.19 -21.77 -13.49
N ILE A 299 -13.02 -21.26 -13.87
CA ILE A 299 -11.73 -21.91 -13.64
C ILE A 299 -11.41 -21.87 -12.15
N CYS A 300 -11.52 -20.70 -11.53
CA CYS A 300 -11.29 -20.53 -10.09
C CYS A 300 -12.31 -21.31 -9.26
N ALA A 301 -13.59 -21.29 -9.66
CA ALA A 301 -14.64 -22.12 -9.04
C ALA A 301 -14.31 -23.62 -9.12
N LEU A 302 -13.89 -24.11 -10.30
CA LEU A 302 -13.52 -25.50 -10.46
C LEU A 302 -12.30 -25.87 -9.61
N GLN A 303 -11.30 -24.99 -9.50
CA GLN A 303 -10.18 -25.17 -8.58
C GLN A 303 -10.66 -25.30 -7.12
N ALA A 304 -11.55 -24.41 -6.67
CA ALA A 304 -12.10 -24.48 -5.32
C ALA A 304 -12.82 -25.81 -5.05
N ALA A 305 -13.63 -26.28 -6.00
CA ALA A 305 -14.31 -27.57 -5.91
C ALA A 305 -13.32 -28.75 -5.85
N MET A 306 -12.27 -28.72 -6.67
CA MET A 306 -11.21 -29.74 -6.68
C MET A 306 -10.38 -29.75 -5.39
N ASP A 307 -10.20 -28.59 -4.75
CA ASP A 307 -9.57 -28.46 -3.44
C ASP A 307 -10.50 -28.87 -2.29
N GLY A 308 -11.76 -29.24 -2.57
CA GLY A 308 -12.72 -29.76 -1.60
C GLY A 308 -13.62 -28.71 -0.95
N TYR A 309 -13.68 -27.49 -1.50
CA TYR A 309 -14.56 -26.43 -1.03
C TYR A 309 -15.93 -26.50 -1.73
N GLN A 310 -17.01 -26.25 -0.99
CA GLN A 310 -18.30 -26.00 -1.60
C GLN A 310 -18.23 -24.67 -2.36
N VAL A 311 -18.62 -24.66 -3.64
CA VAL A 311 -18.86 -23.42 -4.39
C VAL A 311 -20.34 -23.11 -4.35
N ALA A 312 -20.71 -21.91 -3.91
CA ALA A 312 -22.10 -21.48 -3.81
C ALA A 312 -22.22 -20.00 -4.16
N ARG A 313 -23.45 -19.56 -4.46
CA ARG A 313 -23.73 -18.13 -4.49
C ARG A 313 -23.82 -17.59 -3.06
N LEU A 314 -23.47 -16.31 -2.88
CA LEU A 314 -23.50 -15.69 -1.55
C LEU A 314 -24.91 -15.72 -0.95
N GLU A 315 -25.94 -15.47 -1.76
CA GLU A 315 -27.34 -15.41 -1.32
C GLU A 315 -27.85 -16.74 -0.78
N ASP A 316 -27.28 -17.86 -1.24
CA ASP A 316 -27.66 -19.21 -0.79
C ASP A 316 -27.06 -19.57 0.58
N VAL A 317 -26.04 -18.82 1.03
CA VAL A 317 -25.25 -19.16 2.22
C VAL A 317 -25.13 -18.03 3.24
N ILE A 318 -25.65 -16.85 2.94
CA ILE A 318 -25.55 -15.67 3.83
C ILE A 318 -26.17 -15.91 5.21
N GLY A 319 -27.24 -16.71 5.30
CA GLY A 319 -27.88 -17.06 6.58
C GLY A 319 -27.20 -18.21 7.34
N LEU A 320 -26.15 -18.82 6.77
CA LEU A 320 -25.49 -20.00 7.32
C LEU A 320 -24.08 -19.71 7.86
N ALA A 321 -23.45 -18.63 7.40
CA ALA A 321 -22.04 -18.36 7.64
C ALA A 321 -21.81 -17.50 8.89
N ASP A 322 -20.75 -17.84 9.62
CA ASP A 322 -20.31 -17.11 10.81
C ASP A 322 -19.24 -16.06 10.48
N ILE A 323 -18.47 -16.28 9.41
CA ILE A 323 -17.35 -15.45 8.98
C ILE A 323 -17.46 -15.20 7.47
N PHE A 324 -17.32 -13.96 7.03
CA PHE A 324 -17.26 -13.58 5.62
C PHE A 324 -15.95 -12.86 5.31
N ILE A 325 -15.23 -13.34 4.30
CA ILE A 325 -13.97 -12.75 3.82
C ILE A 325 -14.15 -12.36 2.36
N THR A 326 -13.99 -11.07 2.04
CA THR A 326 -13.98 -10.59 0.65
C THR A 326 -12.55 -10.55 0.12
N ALA A 327 -12.29 -11.28 -0.96
CA ALA A 327 -10.96 -11.46 -1.56
C ALA A 327 -11.01 -11.36 -3.10
N THR A 328 -11.93 -10.54 -3.62
CA THR A 328 -12.19 -10.40 -5.06
C THR A 328 -11.38 -9.30 -5.73
N GLY A 329 -11.02 -8.24 -4.99
CA GLY A 329 -10.56 -6.97 -5.58
C GLY A 329 -11.67 -6.17 -6.28
N CYS A 330 -12.94 -6.56 -6.12
CA CYS A 330 -14.11 -5.89 -6.67
C CYS A 330 -14.96 -5.21 -5.59
N TYR A 331 -15.81 -4.28 -6.00
CA TYR A 331 -16.80 -3.60 -5.15
C TYR A 331 -18.15 -4.35 -5.13
N ASP A 332 -19.06 -3.94 -4.25
CA ASP A 332 -20.43 -4.49 -4.11
C ASP A 332 -20.54 -6.01 -3.88
N VAL A 333 -19.52 -6.61 -3.26
CA VAL A 333 -19.48 -8.07 -2.99
C VAL A 333 -20.46 -8.47 -1.89
N ILE A 334 -20.49 -7.72 -0.79
CA ILE A 334 -21.45 -7.89 0.31
C ILE A 334 -22.14 -6.54 0.50
N ASN A 335 -23.41 -6.46 0.13
CA ASN A 335 -24.22 -5.25 0.23
C ASN A 335 -25.37 -5.44 1.24
N LYS A 336 -26.02 -4.32 1.58
CA LYS A 336 -27.18 -4.27 2.49
C LYS A 336 -28.45 -4.76 1.81
#